data_AF-A0A837HU08-F1
#
_entry.id   AF-A0A837HU08-F1
#
_cell.length_a   1.000
_cell.length_b   1.000
_cell.length_c   1.000
_cell.angle_alpha   90.00
_cell.angle_beta   90.00
_cell.angle_gamma   90.00
#
_symmetry.space_group_name_H-M   'P 1'
#
loop_
_entity.id
_entity.type
_entity.pdbx_description
1 polymer ?
#
loop_
_entity_poly.entity_id
_entity_poly.type
_entity_poly.pdbx_seq_one_letter_code
_entity_poly.pdbx_strand_id
1 'polypeptide(L)'
;MEDIAKTFHRTSVSLARLLFGVKDPYFMRKVFEKSENLAKSYINFEKGMGESCVINRDSLISVINEIADLCDYVEHLKLSPISPLLVLRKNVLLLKLQVLKQGKKNSDTMMAPEKKKAEPRKSAIVSDPALIREKDKKIEGNRQKILDFVRRFPNTRTKEVIDEFNVLSVRTVKRSLKGLVDDGLLQKRIEANAVFYFPSNIN
;
A
#
# COMPACT_ATOMS: atom_id res chain seq x y z
N MET A 1 -16.46 1.64 -15.47
CA MET A 1 -15.98 2.03 -14.12
C MET A 1 -16.12 3.52 -14.03
N GLU A 2 -16.76 4.04 -12.99
CA GLU A 2 -16.87 5.49 -12.83
C GLU A 2 -15.49 6.08 -12.50
N ASP A 3 -15.15 7.19 -13.13
CA ASP A 3 -13.89 7.90 -12.94
C ASP A 3 -13.83 8.51 -11.54
N ILE A 4 -12.64 8.49 -10.92
CA ILE A 4 -12.40 9.06 -9.59
C ILE A 4 -12.63 10.57 -9.62
N ALA A 5 -12.19 11.24 -10.68
CA ALA A 5 -12.40 12.67 -10.87
C ALA A 5 -13.91 13.02 -10.91
N LYS A 6 -14.71 12.15 -11.54
CA LYS A 6 -16.17 12.33 -11.62
C LYS A 6 -16.84 12.19 -10.26
N THR A 7 -16.43 11.21 -9.45
CA THR A 7 -16.96 11.03 -8.10
C THR A 7 -16.50 12.14 -7.16
N PHE A 8 -15.24 12.58 -7.28
CA PHE A 8 -14.73 13.75 -6.56
C PHE A 8 -15.61 14.97 -6.85
N HIS A 9 -15.86 15.28 -8.12
CA HIS A 9 -16.72 16.40 -8.52
C HIS A 9 -18.13 16.30 -7.93
N ARG A 10 -18.75 15.12 -7.96
CA ARG A 10 -20.06 14.89 -7.32
C ARG A 10 -20.02 15.11 -5.82
N THR A 11 -18.97 14.65 -5.15
CA THR A 11 -18.78 14.88 -3.71
C THR A 11 -18.62 16.37 -3.41
N SER A 12 -17.85 17.11 -4.20
CA SER A 12 -17.71 18.57 -4.07
C SER A 12 -19.03 19.30 -4.25
N VAL A 13 -19.84 18.93 -5.25
CA VAL A 13 -21.18 19.51 -5.46
C VAL A 13 -22.11 19.18 -4.28
N SER A 14 -22.06 17.96 -3.75
CA SER A 14 -22.84 17.59 -2.56
C SER A 14 -22.41 18.35 -1.31
N LEU A 15 -21.10 18.58 -1.12
CA LEU A 15 -20.58 19.40 -0.02
C LEU A 15 -21.03 20.86 -0.15
N ALA A 16 -20.99 21.42 -1.36
CA ALA A 16 -21.51 22.76 -1.61
C ALA A 16 -23.01 22.85 -1.29
N ARG A 17 -23.80 21.84 -1.67
CA ARG A 17 -25.23 21.77 -1.29
C ARG A 17 -25.43 21.68 0.22
N LEU A 18 -24.58 20.91 0.92
CA LEU A 18 -24.63 20.84 2.38
C LEU A 18 -24.29 22.20 3.01
N LEU A 19 -23.28 22.91 2.48
CA LEU A 19 -22.88 24.23 2.96
C LEU A 19 -24.06 25.21 2.94
N PHE A 20 -24.85 25.24 1.86
CA PHE A 20 -26.05 26.08 1.76
C PHE A 20 -27.26 25.52 2.53
N GLY A 21 -27.25 24.23 2.87
CA GLY A 21 -28.32 23.57 3.62
C GLY A 21 -28.20 23.72 5.14
N VAL A 22 -26.99 23.95 5.64
CA VAL A 22 -26.70 24.14 7.06
C VAL A 22 -26.91 25.59 7.44
N LYS A 23 -27.79 25.85 8.42
CA LYS A 23 -28.08 27.21 8.92
C LYS A 23 -27.08 27.70 9.97
N ASP A 24 -26.37 26.78 10.62
CA ASP A 24 -25.45 27.09 11.71
C ASP A 24 -24.10 27.64 11.19
N PRO A 25 -23.65 28.83 11.63
CA PRO A 25 -22.41 29.45 11.16
C PRO A 25 -21.14 28.66 11.48
N TYR A 26 -21.10 27.96 12.61
CA TYR A 26 -19.96 27.14 12.98
C TYR A 26 -19.86 25.93 12.05
N PHE A 27 -20.97 25.25 11.77
CA PHE A 27 -20.97 24.13 10.84
C PHE A 27 -20.74 24.56 9.39
N MET A 28 -21.22 25.74 8.97
CA MET A 28 -20.88 26.29 7.65
C MET A 28 -19.36 26.44 7.48
N ARG A 29 -18.67 27.05 8.45
CA ARG A 29 -17.20 27.15 8.42
C ARG A 29 -16.53 25.78 8.39
N LYS A 30 -17.03 24.83 9.19
CA LYS A 30 -16.50 23.47 9.24
C LYS A 30 -16.67 22.72 7.91
N VAL A 31 -17.83 22.82 7.28
CA VAL A 31 -18.09 22.25 5.94
C VAL A 31 -17.15 22.86 4.90
N PHE A 32 -16.95 24.18 4.96
CA PHE A 32 -16.04 24.88 4.06
C PHE A 32 -14.59 24.40 4.23
N GLU A 33 -14.09 24.34 5.47
CA GLU A 33 -12.75 23.84 5.79
C GLU A 33 -12.54 22.40 5.30
N LYS A 34 -13.50 21.50 5.55
CA LYS A 34 -13.43 20.12 5.05
C LYS A 34 -13.47 20.04 3.53
N SER A 35 -14.18 20.94 2.86
CA SER A 35 -14.22 21.02 1.40
C SER A 35 -12.87 21.45 0.82
N GLU A 36 -12.21 22.44 1.43
CA GLU A 36 -10.85 22.82 1.05
C GLU A 36 -9.85 21.69 1.27
N ASN A 37 -9.91 21.03 2.43
CA ASN A 37 -9.01 19.93 2.76
C ASN A 37 -9.19 18.76 1.80
N LEU A 38 -10.42 18.49 1.36
CA LEU A 38 -10.71 17.48 0.35
C LEU A 38 -10.06 17.84 -1.00
N ALA A 39 -10.19 19.09 -1.44
CA ALA A 39 -9.60 19.55 -2.70
C ALA A 39 -8.06 19.49 -2.65
N LYS A 40 -7.45 19.99 -1.57
CA LYS A 40 -5.99 19.94 -1.36
C LYS A 40 -5.48 18.49 -1.36
N SER A 41 -6.14 17.60 -0.63
CA SER A 41 -5.76 16.19 -0.54
C SER A 41 -5.95 15.45 -1.87
N TYR A 42 -7.00 15.79 -2.63
CA TYR A 42 -7.24 15.21 -3.95
C TYR A 42 -6.17 15.63 -4.97
N ILE A 43 -5.78 16.91 -4.98
CA ILE A 43 -4.69 17.39 -5.85
C ILE A 43 -3.36 16.70 -5.51
N ASN A 44 -3.07 16.53 -4.22
CA ASN A 44 -1.86 15.82 -3.78
C ASN A 44 -1.90 14.33 -4.15
N PHE A 45 -3.08 13.72 -4.09
CA PHE A 45 -3.30 12.35 -4.51
C PHE A 45 -3.03 12.16 -6.01
N GLU A 46 -3.56 13.04 -6.86
CA GLU A 46 -3.33 13.00 -8.32
C GLU A 46 -1.86 13.28 -8.69
N LYS A 47 -1.17 14.14 -7.93
CA LYS A 47 0.25 14.49 -8.18
C LYS A 47 1.25 13.51 -7.58
N GLY A 48 0.83 12.63 -6.67
CA GLY A 48 1.73 11.74 -5.93
C GLY A 48 2.28 10.60 -6.80
N MET A 49 3.60 10.54 -6.99
CA MET A 49 4.29 9.39 -7.59
C MET A 49 5.13 8.64 -6.54
N GLY A 50 5.24 7.32 -6.68
CA GLY A 50 6.09 6.48 -5.82
C GLY A 50 5.64 6.42 -4.36
N GLU A 51 6.57 6.49 -3.40
CA GLU A 51 6.28 6.38 -1.96
C GLU A 51 5.34 7.48 -1.44
N SER A 52 5.34 8.65 -2.08
CA SER A 52 4.39 9.73 -1.79
C SER A 52 2.94 9.37 -2.11
N CYS A 53 2.69 8.41 -3.00
CA CYS A 53 1.34 7.99 -3.38
C CYS A 53 0.61 7.32 -2.22
N VAL A 54 1.30 6.49 -1.42
CA VAL A 54 0.69 5.81 -0.26
C VAL A 54 0.32 6.83 0.82
N ILE A 55 1.23 7.74 1.14
CA ILE A 55 1.01 8.80 2.13
C ILE A 55 -0.14 9.72 1.69
N ASN A 56 -0.14 10.16 0.43
CA ASN A 56 -1.19 11.03 -0.11
C ASN A 56 -2.56 10.33 -0.18
N ARG A 57 -2.56 9.02 -0.46
CA ARG A 57 -3.78 8.20 -0.43
C ARG A 57 -4.34 8.09 0.99
N ASP A 58 -3.49 7.79 1.97
CA ASP A 58 -3.93 7.65 3.37
C ASP A 58 -4.41 8.99 3.92
N SER A 59 -3.74 10.09 3.55
CA SER A 59 -4.20 11.46 3.84
C SER A 59 -5.57 11.76 3.23
N LEU A 60 -5.78 11.42 1.95
CA LEU A 60 -7.10 11.59 1.31
C LEU A 60 -8.19 10.74 1.99
N ILE A 61 -7.87 9.49 2.37
CA ILE A 61 -8.80 8.63 3.09
C ILE A 61 -9.14 9.22 4.47
N SER A 62 -8.18 9.81 5.19
CA SER A 62 -8.42 10.51 6.46
C SER A 62 -9.45 11.62 6.28
N VAL A 63 -9.25 12.50 5.30
CA VAL A 63 -10.17 13.61 5.04
C VAL A 63 -11.57 13.12 4.64
N ILE A 64 -11.65 12.05 3.86
CA ILE A 64 -12.92 11.41 3.50
C ILE A 64 -13.63 10.88 4.76
N ASN A 65 -12.91 10.30 5.73
CA ASN A 65 -13.50 9.85 6.99
C ASN A 65 -13.99 11.04 7.83
N GLU A 66 -13.21 12.11 7.93
CA GLU A 66 -13.61 13.32 8.65
C GLU A 66 -14.89 13.95 8.07
N ILE A 67 -15.09 13.87 6.75
CA ILE A 67 -16.33 14.29 6.10
C ILE A 67 -17.49 13.35 6.43
N ALA A 68 -17.22 12.03 6.52
CA ALA A 68 -18.23 11.07 6.96
C ALA A 68 -18.68 11.36 8.41
N ASP A 69 -17.72 11.63 9.31
CA ASP A 69 -18.01 12.01 10.70
C ASP A 69 -18.79 13.33 10.76
N LEU A 70 -18.47 14.30 9.89
CA LEU A 70 -19.25 15.54 9.76
C LEU A 70 -20.70 15.26 9.36
N CYS A 71 -20.94 14.31 8.46
CA CYS A 71 -22.30 13.90 8.11
C CYS A 71 -23.03 13.32 9.33
N ASP A 72 -22.37 12.49 10.13
CA ASP A 72 -22.94 11.89 11.35
C ASP A 72 -23.32 12.97 12.37
N TYR A 73 -22.45 13.99 12.57
CA TYR A 73 -22.74 15.11 13.46
C TYR A 73 -23.91 15.96 12.98
N VAL A 74 -23.95 16.28 11.68
CA VAL A 74 -25.04 17.07 11.08
C VAL A 74 -26.38 16.33 11.15
N GLU A 75 -26.35 15.00 10.98
CA GLU A 75 -27.53 14.14 11.13
C GLU A 75 -28.04 14.13 12.57
N HIS A 76 -27.15 13.86 13.53
CA HIS A 76 -27.48 13.79 14.94
C HIS A 76 -28.09 15.10 15.45
N LEU A 77 -27.55 16.24 15.00
CA LEU A 77 -28.01 17.57 15.39
C LEU A 77 -29.20 18.06 14.55
N LYS A 78 -29.65 17.30 13.55
CA LYS A 78 -30.77 17.62 12.65
C LYS A 78 -30.61 18.99 11.97
N LEU A 79 -29.38 19.37 11.63
CA LEU A 79 -29.04 20.71 11.11
C LEU A 79 -29.31 20.90 9.61
N SER A 80 -29.52 19.81 8.88
CA SER A 80 -29.80 19.82 7.43
C SER A 80 -30.90 18.82 7.12
N PRO A 81 -31.70 19.05 6.05
CA PRO A 81 -32.59 18.02 5.53
C PRO A 81 -31.84 16.72 5.21
N ILE A 82 -32.50 15.59 5.47
CA ILE A 82 -31.91 14.25 5.36
C ILE A 82 -31.49 13.93 3.92
N SER A 83 -32.24 14.40 2.93
CA SER A 83 -31.98 14.10 1.51
C SER A 83 -30.58 14.52 1.01
N PRO A 84 -30.15 15.80 1.11
CA PRO A 84 -28.79 16.18 0.68
C PRO A 84 -27.69 15.49 1.48
N LEU A 85 -27.96 15.16 2.75
CA LEU A 85 -27.02 14.45 3.61
C LEU A 85 -26.79 13.02 3.15
N LEU A 86 -27.85 12.29 2.79
CA LEU A 86 -27.76 10.93 2.25
C LEU A 86 -27.02 10.90 0.90
N VAL A 87 -27.27 11.89 0.03
CA VAL A 87 -26.55 12.00 -1.25
C VAL A 87 -25.06 12.24 -1.03
N LEU A 88 -24.71 13.11 -0.08
CA LEU A 88 -23.31 13.34 0.28
C LEU A 88 -22.67 12.07 0.83
N ARG A 89 -23.30 11.39 1.80
CA ARG A 89 -22.78 10.15 2.39
C ARG A 89 -22.54 9.08 1.32
N LYS A 90 -23.48 8.91 0.38
CA LYS A 90 -23.30 8.01 -0.77
C LYS A 90 -22.06 8.39 -1.59
N ASN A 91 -21.89 9.66 -1.94
CA ASN A 91 -20.77 10.12 -2.78
C ASN A 91 -19.41 9.98 -2.06
N VAL A 92 -19.37 10.29 -0.75
CA VAL A 92 -18.18 10.11 0.11
C VAL A 92 -17.75 8.63 0.16
N LEU A 93 -18.70 7.71 0.35
CA LEU A 93 -18.43 6.27 0.36
C LEU A 93 -17.95 5.76 -1.01
N LEU A 94 -18.55 6.24 -2.09
CA LEU A 94 -18.10 5.91 -3.45
C LEU A 94 -16.68 6.40 -3.70
N LEU A 95 -16.36 7.62 -3.28
CA LEU A 95 -15.01 8.19 -3.41
C LEU A 95 -14.01 7.35 -2.62
N LYS A 96 -14.32 7.02 -1.36
CA LYS A 96 -13.50 6.12 -0.53
C LYS A 96 -13.23 4.79 -1.22
N LEU A 97 -14.28 4.18 -1.77
CA LEU A 97 -14.18 2.89 -2.44
C LEU A 97 -13.25 2.96 -3.67
N GLN A 98 -13.35 4.02 -4.47
CA GLN A 98 -12.50 4.16 -5.66
C GLN A 98 -11.04 4.44 -5.31
N VAL A 99 -10.78 5.32 -4.33
CA VAL A 99 -9.42 5.58 -3.81
C VAL A 99 -8.80 4.29 -3.27
N LEU A 100 -9.60 3.44 -2.61
CA LEU A 100 -9.14 2.15 -2.13
C LEU A 100 -8.85 1.14 -3.27
N LYS A 101 -9.66 1.15 -4.33
CA LYS A 101 -9.47 0.28 -5.50
C LYS A 101 -8.27 0.68 -6.35
N GLN A 102 -7.98 1.97 -6.49
CA GLN A 102 -6.82 2.43 -7.26
C GLN A 102 -5.50 1.99 -6.63
N GLY A 103 -5.42 1.99 -5.29
CA GLY A 103 -4.25 1.47 -4.59
C GLY A 103 -4.02 -0.03 -4.75
N LYS A 104 -5.06 -0.83 -5.07
CA LYS A 104 -4.90 -2.26 -5.42
C LYS A 104 -4.47 -2.46 -6.87
N LYS A 105 -4.96 -1.64 -7.80
CA LYS A 105 -4.51 -1.71 -9.20
C LYS A 105 -3.03 -1.34 -9.35
N ASN A 106 -2.56 -0.33 -8.61
CA ASN A 106 -1.17 0.09 -8.69
C ASN A 106 -0.19 -0.92 -8.06
N SER A 107 -0.64 -1.79 -7.14
CA SER A 107 0.17 -2.90 -6.63
C SER A 107 0.24 -4.09 -7.60
N ASP A 108 -0.82 -4.34 -8.37
CA ASP A 108 -0.90 -5.49 -9.30
C ASP A 108 -0.30 -5.19 -10.69
N THR A 109 -0.11 -3.91 -11.06
CA THR A 109 0.36 -3.52 -12.40
C THR A 109 1.89 -3.41 -12.52
N MET A 110 2.66 -3.69 -11.45
CA MET A 110 4.14 -3.78 -11.55
C MET A 110 4.67 -5.17 -11.94
N MET A 111 3.80 -6.14 -12.27
CA MET A 111 4.20 -7.42 -12.85
C MET A 111 3.39 -7.77 -14.09
N ALA A 112 3.75 -7.16 -15.23
CA ALA A 112 3.87 -7.81 -16.54
C ALA A 112 3.80 -6.76 -17.68
N PRO A 113 4.80 -6.71 -18.58
CA PRO A 113 4.54 -6.54 -19.98
C PRO A 113 4.36 -7.91 -20.63
N GLU A 114 3.30 -7.98 -21.42
CA GLU A 114 2.77 -9.14 -22.11
C GLU A 114 3.77 -9.84 -23.01
N LYS A 115 3.72 -11.18 -22.92
CA LYS A 115 4.13 -12.12 -23.96
C LYS A 115 3.46 -11.74 -25.30
N LYS A 116 4.25 -11.33 -26.30
CA LYS A 116 3.88 -11.53 -27.70
C LYS A 116 4.53 -12.83 -28.20
N LYS A 117 3.69 -13.68 -28.81
CA LYS A 117 3.96 -15.05 -29.25
C LYS A 117 4.88 -15.09 -30.49
N ALA A 118 5.81 -16.06 -30.43
CA ALA A 118 6.28 -17.01 -31.45
C ALA A 118 6.64 -16.54 -32.87
N GLU A 119 7.89 -16.77 -33.29
CA GLU A 119 8.27 -17.95 -34.10
C GLU A 119 9.80 -18.22 -34.06
N PRO A 120 10.26 -19.46 -34.37
CA PRO A 120 11.57 -19.98 -33.99
C PRO A 120 12.57 -19.97 -35.15
N ARG A 121 13.80 -19.47 -34.94
CA ARG A 121 14.94 -19.81 -35.82
C ARG A 121 16.23 -20.02 -35.04
N LYS A 122 16.93 -21.06 -35.49
CA LYS A 122 18.12 -21.70 -34.92
C LYS A 122 19.38 -20.85 -35.08
N SER A 123 20.35 -21.21 -34.24
CA SER A 123 21.81 -21.27 -34.47
C SER A 123 22.73 -20.14 -33.97
N ALA A 124 23.86 -20.63 -33.43
CA ALA A 124 25.18 -20.02 -33.26
C ALA A 124 25.45 -19.14 -32.03
N ILE A 125 25.95 -19.82 -30.98
CA ILE A 125 27.22 -19.58 -30.25
C ILE A 125 27.96 -18.29 -30.67
N VAL A 126 28.21 -17.37 -29.71
CA VAL A 126 29.52 -16.76 -29.43
C VAL A 126 29.52 -16.25 -27.98
N SER A 127 30.56 -16.67 -27.26
CA SER A 127 30.95 -16.29 -25.90
C SER A 127 31.48 -14.85 -25.83
N ASP A 128 31.21 -14.18 -24.70
CA ASP A 128 32.16 -13.45 -23.84
C ASP A 128 31.62 -12.15 -23.19
N PRO A 129 32.14 -11.79 -22.00
CA PRO A 129 31.32 -11.41 -20.87
C PRO A 129 31.39 -9.90 -20.59
N ALA A 130 30.24 -9.31 -20.28
CA ALA A 130 30.17 -7.93 -19.81
C ALA A 130 29.61 -7.89 -18.38
N LEU A 131 30.55 -8.02 -17.42
CA LEU A 131 30.60 -7.27 -16.16
C LEU A 131 29.25 -7.01 -15.48
N ILE A 132 28.80 -8.05 -14.78
CA ILE A 132 27.80 -7.95 -13.72
C ILE A 132 28.35 -6.97 -12.70
N ARG A 133 27.70 -5.81 -12.62
CA ARG A 133 27.96 -4.75 -11.65
C ARG A 133 28.00 -5.34 -10.25
N GLU A 134 29.21 -5.36 -9.69
CA GLU A 134 29.45 -5.42 -8.25
C GLU A 134 28.57 -4.39 -7.56
N LYS A 135 27.52 -4.86 -6.90
CA LYS A 135 26.97 -4.19 -5.74
C LYS A 135 27.16 -5.13 -4.57
N ASP A 136 28.38 -5.09 -4.05
CA ASP A 136 28.66 -5.38 -2.65
C ASP A 136 27.82 -4.44 -1.78
N LYS A 137 26.54 -4.80 -1.62
CA LYS A 137 25.75 -4.34 -0.49
C LYS A 137 26.22 -5.15 0.69
N LYS A 138 27.29 -4.65 1.32
CA LYS A 138 27.72 -4.89 2.69
C LYS A 138 26.58 -5.49 3.52
N ILE A 139 26.52 -6.81 3.59
CA ILE A 139 25.47 -7.52 4.32
C ILE A 139 25.76 -7.29 5.80
N GLU A 140 24.95 -6.41 6.37
CA GLU A 140 24.90 -6.01 7.77
C GLU A 140 25.09 -7.25 8.67
N GLY A 141 26.13 -7.23 9.52
CA GLY A 141 26.72 -8.43 10.14
C GLY A 141 25.80 -9.38 10.91
N ASN A 142 24.57 -8.96 11.22
CA ASN A 142 23.55 -9.84 11.82
C ASN A 142 22.86 -10.73 10.77
N ARG A 143 22.66 -10.23 9.54
CA ARG A 143 22.06 -11.00 8.44
C ARG A 143 22.98 -12.13 7.98
N GLN A 144 24.28 -11.88 7.96
CA GLN A 144 25.29 -12.89 7.63
C GLN A 144 25.32 -14.01 8.68
N LYS A 145 25.26 -13.67 9.98
CA LYS A 145 25.19 -14.67 11.06
C LYS A 145 23.93 -15.53 10.99
N ILE A 146 22.78 -14.93 10.65
CA ILE A 146 21.52 -15.67 10.45
C ILE A 146 21.64 -16.60 9.23
N LEU A 147 22.26 -16.13 8.15
CA LEU A 147 22.51 -16.95 6.96
C LEU A 147 23.44 -18.13 7.26
N ASP A 148 24.53 -17.89 7.99
CA ASP A 148 25.47 -18.94 8.40
C ASP A 148 24.83 -19.95 9.34
N PHE A 149 23.92 -19.51 10.22
CA PHE A 149 23.15 -20.40 11.09
C PHE A 149 22.18 -21.30 10.30
N VAL A 150 21.43 -20.74 9.36
CA VAL A 150 20.51 -21.51 8.50
C VAL A 150 21.28 -22.43 7.53
N ARG A 151 22.51 -22.09 7.15
CA ARG A 151 23.41 -22.98 6.39
C ARG A 151 23.92 -24.17 7.23
N ARG A 152 24.17 -23.97 8.52
CA ARG A 152 24.63 -25.02 9.44
C ARG A 152 23.50 -25.97 9.86
N PHE A 153 22.27 -25.47 9.94
CA PHE A 153 21.09 -26.26 10.32
C PHE A 153 20.02 -26.19 9.22
N PRO A 154 20.11 -27.04 8.18
CA PRO A 154 19.06 -27.11 7.16
C PRO A 154 17.75 -27.55 7.83
N ASN A 155 16.64 -26.85 7.55
CA ASN A 155 15.31 -27.05 8.14
C ASN A 155 15.07 -26.35 9.49
N THR A 156 15.61 -25.15 9.68
CA THR A 156 15.40 -24.38 10.92
C THR A 156 14.03 -23.72 10.94
N ARG A 157 13.31 -23.87 12.06
CA ARG A 157 12.02 -23.21 12.28
C ARG A 157 12.25 -21.74 12.63
N THR A 158 11.31 -20.87 12.25
CA THR A 158 11.36 -19.43 12.63
C THR A 158 11.53 -19.23 14.15
N LYS A 159 11.01 -20.14 14.98
CA LYS A 159 11.15 -20.07 16.44
C LYS A 159 12.60 -20.30 16.90
N GLU A 160 13.28 -21.27 16.32
CA GLU A 160 14.68 -21.61 16.65
C GLU A 160 15.64 -20.47 16.27
N VAL A 161 15.38 -19.80 15.14
CA VAL A 161 16.15 -18.61 14.75
C VAL A 161 15.86 -17.42 15.69
N ILE A 162 14.63 -17.31 16.22
CA ILE A 162 14.31 -16.25 17.19
C ILE A 162 14.97 -16.53 18.54
N ASP A 163 15.02 -17.79 18.98
CA ASP A 163 15.60 -18.19 20.25
C ASP A 163 17.13 -18.00 20.26
N GLU A 164 17.82 -18.37 19.16
CA GLU A 164 19.27 -18.16 19.03
C GLU A 164 19.64 -16.66 18.96
N PHE A 165 18.79 -15.85 18.31
CA PHE A 165 18.98 -14.42 18.18
C PHE A 165 18.12 -13.60 19.15
N ASN A 166 17.82 -14.13 20.34
CA ASN A 166 16.99 -13.47 21.36
C ASN A 166 17.58 -12.13 21.87
N VAL A 167 18.86 -11.86 21.59
CA VAL A 167 19.50 -10.55 21.82
C VAL A 167 18.89 -9.46 20.91
N LEU A 168 18.25 -9.83 19.80
CA LEU A 168 17.57 -8.93 18.87
C LEU A 168 16.05 -9.03 19.02
N SER A 169 15.35 -7.92 18.78
CA SER A 169 13.89 -7.92 18.75
C SER A 169 13.35 -8.92 17.72
N VAL A 170 12.30 -9.66 18.10
CA VAL A 170 11.57 -10.60 17.24
C VAL A 170 11.19 -9.98 15.89
N ARG A 171 10.86 -8.68 15.87
CA ARG A 171 10.53 -7.94 14.64
C ARG A 171 11.74 -7.76 13.72
N THR A 172 12.92 -7.52 14.29
CA THR A 172 14.19 -7.35 13.57
C THR A 172 14.66 -8.68 12.97
N VAL A 173 14.51 -9.78 13.70
CA VAL A 173 14.82 -11.13 13.21
C VAL A 173 13.89 -11.52 12.05
N LYS A 174 12.57 -11.31 12.19
CA LYS A 174 11.61 -11.56 11.09
C LYS A 174 11.85 -10.68 9.87
N ARG A 175 12.24 -9.41 10.06
CA ARG A 175 12.58 -8.49 8.95
C ARG A 175 13.86 -8.92 8.24
N SER A 176 14.86 -9.41 8.99
CA SER A 176 16.12 -9.92 8.44
C SER A 176 15.90 -11.22 7.67
N LEU A 177 15.11 -12.15 8.22
CA LEU A 177 14.71 -13.39 7.54
C LEU A 177 13.92 -13.11 6.26
N LYS A 178 12.98 -12.16 6.30
CA LYS A 178 12.27 -11.73 5.10
C LYS A 178 13.23 -11.13 4.06
N GLY A 179 14.18 -10.30 4.49
CA GLY A 179 15.23 -9.76 3.62
C GLY A 179 16.08 -10.86 2.97
N LEU A 180 16.48 -11.88 3.72
CA LEU A 180 17.27 -13.01 3.19
C LEU A 180 16.47 -13.91 2.22
N VAL A 181 15.15 -13.98 2.38
CA VAL A 181 14.26 -14.64 1.40
C VAL A 181 14.10 -13.78 0.15
N ASP A 182 13.90 -12.48 0.32
CA ASP A 182 13.77 -11.51 -0.79
C ASP A 182 15.08 -11.42 -1.61
N ASP A 183 16.24 -11.58 -0.96
CA ASP A 183 17.56 -11.63 -1.58
C ASP A 183 17.87 -12.99 -2.25
N GLY A 184 16.94 -13.95 -2.24
CA GLY A 184 17.05 -15.26 -2.90
C GLY A 184 17.98 -16.27 -2.22
N LEU A 185 18.57 -15.90 -1.07
CA LEU A 185 19.52 -16.73 -0.33
C LEU A 185 18.82 -17.80 0.53
N LEU A 186 17.56 -17.58 0.90
CA LEU A 186 16.74 -18.52 1.68
C LEU A 186 15.43 -18.85 0.96
N GLN A 187 15.08 -20.13 0.91
CA GLN A 187 13.75 -20.60 0.52
C GLN A 187 12.86 -20.78 1.74
N LYS A 188 11.63 -20.29 1.65
CA LYS A 188 10.60 -20.46 2.67
C LYS A 188 9.68 -21.62 2.29
N ARG A 189 9.51 -22.61 3.17
CA ARG A 189 8.38 -23.56 3.09
C ARG A 189 7.44 -23.36 4.27
N ILE A 190 6.15 -23.52 4.00
CA ILE A 190 5.12 -23.52 5.04
C ILE A 190 4.60 -24.95 5.12
N GLU A 191 4.82 -25.60 6.26
CA GLU A 191 4.40 -26.97 6.49
C GLU A 191 3.73 -27.04 7.86
N ALA A 192 2.54 -27.65 7.94
CA ALA A 192 1.74 -27.81 9.16
C ALA A 192 1.62 -26.52 10.03
N ASN A 193 1.30 -25.38 9.40
CA ASN A 193 1.14 -24.07 10.07
C ASN A 193 2.44 -23.51 10.69
N ALA A 194 3.60 -24.04 10.32
CA ALA A 194 4.92 -23.58 10.71
C ALA A 194 5.74 -23.11 9.49
N VAL A 195 6.58 -22.10 9.70
CA VAL A 195 7.44 -21.52 8.65
C VAL A 195 8.87 -22.02 8.86
N PHE A 196 9.35 -22.75 7.86
CA PHE A 196 10.70 -23.33 7.78
C PHE A 196 11.53 -22.61 6.72
N TYR A 197 12.82 -22.44 7.00
CA TYR A 197 13.78 -21.84 6.08
C TYR A 197 14.83 -22.86 5.65
N PHE A 198 15.17 -22.82 4.36
CA PHE A 198 16.20 -23.65 3.74
C PHE A 198 17.21 -22.73 3.03
N PRO A 199 18.51 -23.02 3.07
CA PRO A 199 19.45 -22.32 2.21
C PRO A 199 19.13 -22.64 0.74
N SER A 200 19.01 -21.61 -0.09
CA SER A 200 18.96 -21.80 -1.54
C SER A 200 20.34 -22.30 -1.98
N ASN A 201 20.46 -23.57 -2.35
CA ASN A 201 21.65 -24.06 -3.05
C ASN A 201 21.68 -23.40 -4.43
N ILE A 202 22.47 -22.33 -4.55
CA ILE A 202 22.95 -21.82 -5.82
C ILE A 202 24.13 -22.74 -6.19
N ASN A 203 23.91 -23.64 -7.16
CA ASN A 203 25.00 -24.25 -7.94
C ASN A 203 25.57 -23.19 -8.90
#